data_AF-A0A7Y2L0V6-F1
#
_entry.id   AF-A0A7Y2L0V6-F1
#
_cell.length_a   1.000
_cell.length_b   1.000
_cell.length_c   1.000
_cell.angle_alpha   90.00
_cell.angle_beta   90.00
_cell.angle_gamma   90.00
#
_symmetry.space_group_name_H-M   'P 1'
#
loop_
_entity.id
_entity.type
_entity.pdbx_description
1 polymer ?
#
loop_
_entity_poly.entity_id
_entity_poly.type
_entity_poly.pdbx_seq_one_letter_code
_entity_poly.pdbx_strand_id
1 'polypeptide(L)' 'MQIFTEVAGAPAFSSTPPVIRRLLADLGITCREVRDHPGLNPGCKVQAVLLEDSVGVLMVLFAQSHLLDLNRLADLTGR' A
#
# COMPACT_ATOMS: atom_id res chain seq x y z
N MET A 1 -14.51 -29.45 1.00
CA MET A 1 -14.61 -28.09 1.57
C MET A 1 -13.65 -27.21 0.78
N GLN A 2 -14.16 -26.50 -0.23
CA GLN A 2 -13.34 -25.58 -1.05
C GLN A 2 -13.31 -24.23 -0.32
N ILE A 3 -12.12 -23.79 0.05
CA ILE A 3 -11.87 -22.47 0.62
C ILE A 3 -11.82 -21.51 -0.58
N PHE A 4 -12.89 -20.76 -0.81
CA PHE A 4 -12.86 -19.65 -1.76
C PHE A 4 -12.02 -18.55 -1.11
N THR A 5 -10.76 -18.43 -1.52
CA THR A 5 -10.01 -17.20 -1.30
C THR A 5 -10.66 -16.16 -2.21
N GLU A 6 -11.56 -15.36 -1.65
CA GLU A 6 -12.07 -14.17 -2.32
C GLU A 6 -10.89 -13.20 -2.46
N VAL A 7 -10.20 -13.28 -3.60
CA VAL A 7 -9.29 -12.23 -4.01
C VAL A 7 -10.16 -11.06 -4.41
N ALA A 8 -10.33 -10.09 -3.51
CA ALA A 8 -10.94 -8.81 -3.85
C ALA A 8 -10.16 -8.23 -5.04
N GLY A 9 -10.75 -8.31 -6.24
CA GLY A 9 -10.16 -7.76 -7.45
C GLY A 9 -9.95 -6.27 -7.23
N ALA A 10 -8.68 -5.83 -7.20
CA ALA A 10 -8.37 -4.41 -7.08
C ALA A 10 -9.10 -3.66 -8.20
N PRO A 11 -9.90 -2.63 -7.90
CA PRO A 11 -10.53 -1.85 -8.94
C PRO A 11 -9.45 -1.30 -9.88
N ALA A 12 -9.64 -1.48 -11.18
CA ALA A 12 -8.77 -0.87 -12.18
C ALA A 12 -9.04 0.64 -12.18
N PHE A 13 -8.38 1.38 -11.31
CA PHE A 13 -8.47 2.83 -11.26
C PHE A 13 -7.74 3.42 -12.47
N SER A 14 -8.47 4.09 -13.35
CA SER A 14 -7.91 4.76 -14.52
C SER A 14 -7.19 6.09 -14.17
N SER A 15 -7.41 6.60 -12.97
CA SER A 15 -6.78 7.79 -12.38
C SER A 15 -6.84 7.75 -10.84
N THR A 16 -6.11 8.65 -10.18
CA THR A 16 -6.12 8.77 -8.72
C THR A 16 -7.48 9.27 -8.24
N PRO A 17 -8.10 8.63 -7.22
CA PRO A 17 -9.36 9.09 -6.66
C PRO A 17 -9.32 10.58 -6.26
N PRO A 18 -10.35 11.38 -6.59
CA PRO A 18 -10.36 12.82 -6.31
C PRO A 18 -10.12 13.17 -4.84
N VAL A 19 -10.60 12.33 -3.91
CA VAL A 19 -10.40 12.51 -2.47
C VAL A 19 -8.93 12.52 -2.08
N ILE A 20 -8.11 11.66 -2.69
CA ILE A 20 -6.66 11.59 -2.41
C ILE A 20 -5.96 12.82 -2.97
N ARG A 21 -6.29 13.23 -4.21
CA ARG A 21 -5.75 14.47 -4.79
C ARG A 21 -6.10 15.69 -3.93
N ARG A 22 -7.33 15.75 -3.41
CA ARG A 22 -7.77 16.85 -2.54
C ARG A 22 -7.00 16.88 -1.22
N LEU A 23 -6.87 15.74 -0.55
CA LEU A 23 -6.09 15.61 0.68
C LEU A 23 -4.64 16.06 0.48
N LEU A 24 -3.98 15.62 -0.60
CA LEU A 24 -2.61 16.03 -0.90
C LEU A 24 -2.50 17.54 -1.14
N ALA A 25 -3.45 18.13 -1.87
CA ALA A 25 -3.49 19.57 -2.10
C ALA A 25 -3.73 20.38 -0.81
N ASP A 26 -4.64 19.93 0.06
CA ASP A 26 -4.92 20.57 1.34
C ASP A 26 -3.68 20.53 2.28
N LEU A 27 -2.83 19.51 2.15
CA LEU A 27 -1.54 19.41 2.83
C LEU A 27 -0.38 20.15 2.12
N GLY A 28 -0.64 20.80 0.98
CA GLY A 28 0.38 21.49 0.18
C GLY A 28 1.37 20.56 -0.52
N ILE A 29 1.05 19.27 -0.66
CA ILE A 29 1.91 18.26 -1.27
C ILE A 29 1.65 18.23 -2.78
N THR A 30 2.67 18.59 -3.56
CA THR A 30 2.61 18.47 -5.02
C THR A 30 2.62 17.01 -5.43
N CYS A 31 1.64 16.60 -6.23
CA CYS A 31 1.51 15.22 -6.71
C CYS A 31 1.34 15.20 -8.23
N ARG A 32 2.00 14.22 -8.86
CA ARG A 32 1.85 13.92 -10.29
C ARG A 32 1.35 12.49 -10.43
N GLU A 33 0.29 12.30 -11.20
CA GLU A 33 -0.15 10.95 -11.56
C GLU A 33 0.83 10.29 -12.52
N VAL A 34 1.15 9.03 -12.20
CA VAL A 34 1.97 8.15 -13.02
C VAL A 34 1.18 6.87 -13.25
N ARG A 35 0.95 6.53 -14.52
CA ARG A 35 0.27 5.27 -14.88
C ARG A 35 1.21 4.10 -14.66
N ASP A 36 0.70 3.02 -14.09
CA ASP A 36 1.50 1.82 -13.92
C ASP A 36 1.85 1.20 -15.27
N HIS A 37 3.10 0.76 -15.41
CA HIS A 37 3.59 0.06 -16.58
C HIS A 37 4.84 -0.76 -16.24
N PRO A 38 5.16 -1.84 -16.99
CA PRO A 38 6.28 -2.74 -16.69
C PRO A 38 7.65 -2.06 -16.62
N GLY A 39 7.84 -0.95 -17.32
CA GLY A 39 9.10 -0.17 -17.29
C GLY A 39 9.31 0.73 -16.06
N LEU A 40 8.36 0.82 -15.12
CA LEU A 40 8.56 1.59 -13.89
C LEU A 40 9.52 0.85 -12.96
N ASN A 41 10.44 1.60 -12.34
CA ASN A 41 11.31 1.05 -11.31
C ASN A 41 10.45 0.56 -10.12
N PRO A 42 10.47 -0.74 -9.76
CA PRO A 42 9.69 -1.25 -8.64
C PRO A 42 10.11 -0.65 -7.29
N GLY A 43 11.35 -0.15 -7.16
CA GLY A 43 11.79 0.60 -5.99
C GLY A 43 11.13 1.97 -5.82
N CYS A 44 10.53 2.51 -6.89
CA CYS A 44 9.74 3.75 -6.84
C CYS A 44 8.23 3.48 -6.62
N LYS A 45 7.83 2.22 -6.54
CA LYS A 45 6.45 1.81 -6.26
C LYS A 45 6.36 1.37 -4.81
N VAL A 46 5.35 1.86 -4.10
CA VAL A 46 5.10 1.50 -2.70
C VAL A 46 3.89 0.55 -2.65
N GLN A 47 3.96 -0.46 -1.79
CA GLN A 47 2.83 -1.28 -1.37
C GLN A 47 2.37 -0.82 0.00
N ALA A 48 1.05 -0.81 0.18
CA ALA A 48 0.42 -0.59 1.47
C ALA A 48 -0.24 -1.89 1.90
N VAL A 49 0.16 -2.42 3.05
CA VAL A 49 -0.44 -3.60 3.67
C VAL A 49 -1.02 -3.20 5.01
N LEU A 50 -2.25 -3.63 5.27
CA LEU A 50 -2.90 -3.49 6.56
C LEU A 50 -2.68 -4.78 7.35
N LEU A 51 -2.06 -4.66 8.52
CA LEU A 51 -1.85 -5.75 9.47
C LEU A 51 -2.75 -5.52 10.68
N GLU A 52 -3.19 -6.59 11.30
CA GLU A 52 -4.00 -6.56 12.51
C GLU A 52 -3.45 -7.57 13.52
N ASP A 53 -3.32 -7.11 14.77
CA ASP A 53 -2.91 -7.91 15.91
C ASP A 53 -3.80 -7.57 17.13
N SER A 54 -3.48 -8.13 18.31
CA SER A 54 -4.23 -7.86 19.54
C SER A 54 -4.11 -6.41 20.06
N VAL A 55 -3.10 -5.66 19.63
CA VAL A 55 -2.90 -4.24 19.95
C VAL A 55 -3.72 -3.36 19.02
N GLY A 56 -3.93 -3.79 17.78
CA GLY A 56 -4.83 -3.18 16.80
C GLY A 56 -4.24 -3.15 15.40
N VAL A 57 -4.77 -2.27 14.56
CA VAL A 57 -4.40 -2.19 13.14
C VAL A 57 -3.13 -1.36 12.92
N LEU A 58 -2.24 -1.85 12.07
CA LEU A 58 -1.03 -1.18 11.61
C LEU A 58 -0.99 -1.15 10.07
N MET A 59 -0.82 0.04 9.49
CA MET A 59 -0.56 0.20 8.05
C MET A 59 0.95 0.24 7.80
N VAL A 60 1.43 -0.66 6.95
CA VAL A 60 2.85 -0.77 6.59
C VAL A 60 3.03 -0.38 5.13
N LEU A 61 3.96 0.56 4.89
CA LEU A 61 4.36 0.99 3.55
C LEU A 61 5.78 0.50 3.26
N PHE A 62 5.97 -0.22 2.15
CA PHE A 62 7.29 -0.70 1.71
C PHE A 62 7.39 -0.74 0.19
N ALA A 63 8.60 -0.69 -0.36
CA ALA A 63 8.79 -0.71 -1.81
C ALA A 63 8.40 -2.07 -2.42
N GLN A 64 7.82 -2.09 -3.63
CA GLN A 64 7.46 -3.31 -4.35
C GLN A 64 8.65 -4.22 -4.66
N SER A 65 9.87 -3.68 -4.59
CA SER A 65 11.10 -4.46 -4.72
C SER A 65 11.51 -5.21 -3.44
N HIS A 66 10.79 -5.04 -2.33
CA HIS A 66 11.11 -5.64 -1.03
C HIS A 66 10.02 -6.60 -0.58
N LEU A 67 10.41 -7.54 0.29
CA LEU A 67 9.49 -8.40 1.03
C LEU A 67 9.31 -7.86 2.44
N LEU A 68 8.09 -7.97 2.95
CA LEU A 68 7.76 -7.59 4.32
C LEU A 68 8.18 -8.71 5.30
N ASP A 69 9.20 -8.44 6.10
CA ASP A 69 9.63 -9.31 7.21
C ASP A 69 8.83 -8.95 8.47
N LEU A 70 7.85 -9.81 8.81
CA LEU A 70 6.97 -9.60 9.95
C LEU A 70 7.70 -9.74 11.29
N ASN A 71 8.76 -10.56 11.38
CA ASN A 71 9.51 -10.72 12.63
C ASN A 71 10.28 -9.44 12.93
N ARG A 72 10.97 -8.88 11.92
CA ARG A 72 11.65 -7.58 12.09
C ARG A 72 10.68 -6.45 12.42
N LEU A 73 9.46 -6.49 11.88
CA LEU A 73 8.44 -5.51 12.19
C LEU A 73 7.97 -5.63 13.64
N ALA A 74 7.72 -6.86 14.12
CA ALA A 74 7.41 -7.16 15.52
C ALA A 74 8.50 -6.63 16.46
N ASP A 75 9.77 -6.93 16.15
CA ASP A 75 10.93 -6.47 16.93
C ASP A 75 11.02 -4.93 16.98
N LEU A 76 10.77 -4.25 15.85
CA LEU A 76 10.88 -2.79 15.75
C LEU A 76 9.71 -2.07 16.43
N THR A 77 8.51 -2.64 16.33
CA THR A 77 7.28 -2.02 16.85
C THR A 77 6.93 -2.45 18.27
N GLY A 78 7.61 -3.48 18.81
CA GLY A 78 7.32 -4.07 20.11
C GLY A 78 5.95 -4.75 20.15
N ARG A 79 5.48 -5.25 19.01
CA ARG A 79 4.18 -5.90 18.82
C ARG A 79 4.34 -7.40 18.64
#